data_AF-A0A7J5UWM1-F1
#
_entry.id   AF-A0A7J5UWM1-F1
#
_cell.length_a   1.000
_cell.length_b   1.000
_cell.length_c   1.000
_cell.angle_alpha   90.00
_cell.angle_beta   90.00
_cell.angle_gamma   90.00
#
_symmetry.space_group_name_H-M   'P 1'
#
loop_
_entity.id
_entity.type
_entity.pdbx_description
1 polymer ?
#
loop_
_entity_poly.entity_id
_entity_poly.type
_entity_poly.pdbx_seq_one_letter_code
_entity_poly.pdbx_strand_id
1 'polypeptide(L)'
;MGWFFKQKMIWVPTLLGMLIIFISVVLVFILIIKNTYSFLAPDVPPASKTLVIEGWIPESGLKNALHFYEKNNYKYMIITGVPITQWTYSSPFSNMADASAGTMKQFFFRDTIYRAIIPSTVQRDRTYSTAIALKKLMPVWGISSDTFDLYSMGAHARRSYLMFTKAFPDTRIGLITDTDPSFDHNTWYATSRGFRTVIGELISYFYSYLLFRPNEQLTNQLITEGHYIDEITALRYETDRYFADTLTSPLGKDEIPAFRGLPYYPVDTLWKKQVVVKVDTSEAPFHMPTTTDRLPLYRKYAILSFKHNDSVFTLQAYQNLDYKKKNPSYNSLFVPFKDLTNGEITYGGGRYLDIEIPTGLYTYIDFNRAYNPYCAYHERWSCPLPPFENYLKTAVKAGVKKYKSTH
;
A
#
# COMPACT_ATOMS: atom_id res chain seq x y z
N MET A 1 -51.69 30.09 43.25
CA MET A 1 -50.66 29.03 43.24
C MET A 1 -51.24 27.85 42.49
N GLY A 2 -51.15 27.83 41.16
CA GLY A 2 -51.88 26.86 40.35
C GLY A 2 -51.17 26.62 39.03
N TRP A 3 -51.20 25.34 38.63
CA TRP A 3 -50.79 24.75 37.35
C TRP A 3 -49.34 24.27 37.22
N PHE A 4 -49.11 22.97 37.45
CA PHE A 4 -47.98 22.25 36.83
C PHE A 4 -48.24 20.79 36.39
N PHE A 5 -49.45 20.22 36.51
CA PHE A 5 -49.73 18.89 35.97
C PHE A 5 -51.07 18.83 35.22
N LYS A 6 -51.00 18.58 33.91
CA LYS A 6 -52.14 18.26 33.04
C LYS A 6 -52.17 16.74 32.87
N GLN A 7 -53.22 16.08 33.34
CA GLN A 7 -53.42 14.64 33.13
C GLN A 7 -53.59 14.36 31.63
N LYS A 8 -52.74 13.51 31.06
CA LYS A 8 -52.90 12.96 29.71
C LYS A 8 -53.32 11.51 29.82
N MET A 9 -54.47 11.16 29.25
CA MET A 9 -54.86 9.77 29.04
C MET A 9 -53.98 9.19 27.93
N ILE A 10 -53.23 8.13 28.25
CA ILE A 10 -52.42 7.39 27.28
C ILE A 10 -53.06 6.02 27.13
N TRP A 11 -53.41 5.65 25.90
CA TRP A 11 -53.88 4.31 25.59
C TRP A 11 -52.73 3.33 25.78
N VAL A 12 -52.87 2.41 26.73
CA VAL A 12 -51.94 1.30 26.95
C VAL A 12 -52.62 0.00 26.56
N PRO A 13 -51.89 -0.98 26.00
CA PRO A 13 -52.46 -2.29 25.69
C PRO A 13 -52.97 -2.96 26.98
N THR A 14 -54.06 -3.72 26.88
CA THR A 14 -54.49 -4.62 27.96
C THR A 14 -53.43 -5.69 28.22
N LEU A 15 -53.53 -6.47 29.30
CA LEU A 15 -52.63 -7.62 29.53
C LEU A 15 -52.58 -8.57 28.32
N LEU A 16 -53.75 -8.85 27.71
CA LEU A 16 -53.84 -9.64 26.48
C LEU A 16 -53.17 -8.93 25.31
N GLY A 17 -53.37 -7.61 25.17
CA GLY A 17 -52.71 -6.80 24.15
C GLY A 17 -51.18 -6.79 24.30
N MET A 18 -50.66 -6.65 25.52
CA MET A 18 -49.22 -6.73 25.81
C MET A 18 -48.66 -8.13 25.49
N LEU A 19 -49.39 -9.19 25.81
CA LEU A 19 -49.00 -10.57 25.46
C LEU A 19 -48.94 -10.77 23.93
N ILE A 20 -49.94 -10.30 23.19
CA ILE A 20 -49.95 -10.37 21.72
C ILE A 20 -48.78 -9.59 21.13
N ILE A 21 -48.51 -8.38 21.63
CA ILE A 21 -47.36 -7.57 21.20
C ILE A 21 -46.06 -8.32 21.49
N PHE A 22 -45.90 -8.87 22.69
CA PHE A 22 -44.71 -9.63 23.05
C PHE A 22 -44.49 -10.85 22.15
N ILE A 23 -45.52 -11.68 21.95
CA ILE A 23 -45.45 -12.85 21.07
C ILE A 23 -45.12 -12.42 19.63
N SER A 24 -45.73 -11.35 19.14
CA SER A 24 -45.47 -10.82 17.80
C SER A 24 -44.01 -10.37 17.66
N VAL A 25 -43.47 -9.66 18.67
CA VAL A 25 -42.06 -9.25 18.70
C VAL A 25 -41.14 -10.46 18.71
N VAL A 26 -41.44 -11.49 19.51
CA VAL A 26 -40.66 -12.74 19.56
C VAL A 26 -40.69 -13.46 18.21
N LEU A 27 -41.85 -13.59 17.57
CA LEU A 27 -41.98 -14.23 16.26
C LEU A 27 -41.21 -13.47 15.18
N VAL A 28 -41.33 -12.14 15.15
CA VAL A 28 -40.57 -11.29 14.24
C VAL A 28 -39.07 -11.45 14.48
N PHE A 29 -38.64 -11.49 15.74
CA PHE A 29 -37.23 -11.69 16.10
C PHE A 29 -36.71 -13.04 15.64
N ILE A 30 -37.48 -14.13 15.81
CA ILE A 30 -37.12 -15.46 15.32
C ILE A 30 -37.01 -15.48 13.78
N LEU A 31 -37.95 -14.84 13.08
CA LEU A 31 -37.92 -14.73 11.62
C LEU A 31 -36.70 -13.94 11.15
N ILE A 32 -36.37 -12.83 11.80
CA ILE A 32 -35.16 -12.05 11.51
C ILE A 32 -33.92 -12.93 11.70
N ILE A 33 -33.80 -13.63 12.82
CA ILE A 33 -32.64 -14.49 13.09
C ILE A 33 -32.48 -15.55 12.01
N LYS A 34 -33.57 -16.24 11.65
CA LYS A 34 -33.52 -17.32 10.66
C LYS A 34 -33.17 -16.84 9.25
N ASN A 35 -33.55 -15.62 8.87
CA ASN A 35 -33.35 -15.11 7.51
C ASN A 35 -32.12 -14.20 7.37
N THR A 36 -31.52 -13.74 8.47
CA THR A 36 -30.37 -12.81 8.42
C THR A 36 -29.19 -13.38 7.66
N TYR A 37 -28.82 -14.65 7.89
CA TYR A 37 -27.66 -15.24 7.22
C TYR A 37 -27.88 -15.33 5.70
N SER A 38 -29.00 -15.90 5.26
CA SER A 38 -29.34 -16.02 3.82
C SER A 38 -29.48 -14.66 3.16
N PHE A 39 -29.95 -13.64 3.89
CA PHE A 39 -29.94 -12.26 3.42
C PHE A 39 -28.50 -11.77 3.17
N LEU A 40 -27.55 -12.05 4.06
CA LEU A 40 -26.16 -11.58 3.95
C LEU A 40 -25.26 -12.41 3.04
N ALA A 41 -25.66 -13.64 2.73
CA ALA A 41 -24.93 -14.58 1.89
C ALA A 41 -25.73 -14.94 0.61
N PRO A 42 -26.12 -13.96 -0.24
CA PRO A 42 -26.83 -14.25 -1.48
C PRO A 42 -25.87 -14.79 -2.54
N ASP A 43 -26.39 -15.52 -3.52
CA ASP A 43 -25.71 -15.77 -4.78
C ASP A 43 -26.31 -14.90 -5.88
N VAL A 44 -25.46 -14.36 -6.75
CA VAL A 44 -25.86 -13.66 -7.97
C VAL A 44 -25.26 -14.43 -9.15
N PRO A 45 -26.09 -14.88 -10.13
CA PRO A 45 -25.63 -15.76 -11.21
C PRO A 45 -24.33 -15.28 -11.87
N PRO A 46 -23.33 -16.16 -12.04
CA PRO A 46 -22.10 -15.84 -12.74
C PRO A 46 -22.37 -15.35 -14.17
N ALA A 47 -21.63 -14.32 -14.60
CA ALA A 47 -21.84 -13.69 -15.90
C ALA A 47 -20.52 -13.36 -16.63
N SER A 48 -19.39 -13.86 -16.14
CA SER A 48 -18.07 -13.54 -16.68
C SER A 48 -17.16 -14.77 -16.84
N LYS A 49 -16.02 -14.54 -17.49
CA LYS A 49 -14.85 -15.43 -17.52
C LYS A 49 -13.68 -14.88 -16.71
N THR A 50 -13.92 -13.85 -15.91
CA THR A 50 -12.98 -13.29 -14.93
C THR A 50 -13.50 -13.57 -13.53
N LEU A 51 -12.74 -14.34 -12.74
CA LEU A 51 -13.04 -14.60 -11.33
C LEU A 51 -12.18 -13.70 -10.46
N VAL A 52 -12.82 -12.93 -9.59
CA VAL A 52 -12.19 -12.05 -8.61
C VAL A 52 -12.40 -12.66 -7.23
N ILE A 53 -11.32 -13.06 -6.56
CA ILE A 53 -11.37 -13.74 -5.26
C ILE A 53 -10.89 -12.79 -4.17
N GLU A 54 -11.65 -12.68 -3.09
CA GLU A 54 -11.18 -11.98 -1.90
C GLU A 54 -10.04 -12.77 -1.23
N GLY A 55 -8.83 -12.23 -1.23
CA GLY A 55 -7.62 -12.91 -0.74
C GLY A 55 -7.54 -13.07 0.78
N TRP A 56 -8.57 -12.72 1.54
CA TRP A 56 -8.66 -12.94 2.98
C TRP A 56 -9.62 -14.08 3.36
N ILE A 57 -10.06 -14.88 2.40
CA ILE A 57 -10.78 -16.13 2.68
C ILE A 57 -9.78 -17.21 3.18
N PRO A 58 -10.23 -18.14 4.04
CA PRO A 58 -9.39 -19.22 4.55
C PRO A 58 -8.94 -20.17 3.43
N GLU A 59 -7.92 -20.99 3.69
CA GLU A 59 -7.37 -21.95 2.72
C GLU A 59 -8.41 -22.91 2.15
N SER A 60 -9.40 -23.33 2.96
CA SER A 60 -10.53 -24.13 2.49
C SER A 60 -11.35 -23.41 1.42
N GLY A 61 -11.61 -22.11 1.63
CA GLY A 61 -12.30 -21.26 0.67
C GLY A 61 -11.47 -21.03 -0.59
N LEU A 62 -10.15 -20.85 -0.47
CA LEU A 62 -9.25 -20.76 -1.64
C LEU A 62 -9.26 -22.05 -2.48
N LYS A 63 -9.27 -23.21 -1.82
CA LYS A 63 -9.39 -24.52 -2.49
C LYS A 63 -10.72 -24.67 -3.22
N ASN A 64 -11.83 -24.26 -2.59
CA ASN A 64 -13.16 -24.27 -3.21
C ASN A 64 -13.23 -23.29 -4.39
N ALA A 65 -12.66 -22.09 -4.26
CA ALA A 65 -12.59 -21.10 -5.32
C ALA A 65 -11.80 -21.60 -6.52
N LEU A 66 -10.68 -22.30 -6.28
CA LEU A 66 -9.90 -22.95 -7.34
C LEU A 66 -10.73 -24.02 -8.06
N HIS A 67 -11.41 -24.89 -7.32
CA HIS A 67 -12.30 -25.88 -7.93
C HIS A 67 -13.42 -25.24 -8.75
N PHE A 68 -14.02 -24.16 -8.23
CA PHE A 68 -15.04 -23.39 -8.92
C PHE A 68 -14.52 -22.73 -10.20
N TYR A 69 -13.29 -22.19 -10.15
CA TYR A 69 -12.59 -21.60 -11.29
C TYR A 69 -12.43 -22.62 -12.44
N GLU A 70 -11.92 -23.81 -12.11
CA GLU A 70 -11.67 -24.88 -13.08
C GLU A 70 -12.98 -25.43 -13.64
N LYS A 71 -13.93 -25.77 -12.77
CA LYS A 71 -15.24 -26.35 -13.16
C LYS A 71 -16.01 -25.47 -14.14
N ASN A 72 -15.93 -24.15 -13.97
CA ASN A 72 -16.68 -23.20 -14.78
C ASN A 72 -15.86 -22.61 -15.94
N ASN A 73 -14.64 -23.13 -16.19
CA ASN A 73 -13.74 -22.71 -17.26
C ASN A 73 -13.53 -21.19 -17.28
N TYR A 74 -13.13 -20.62 -16.14
CA TYR A 74 -12.72 -19.23 -16.07
C TYR A 74 -11.38 -19.02 -16.82
N LYS A 75 -11.18 -17.81 -17.34
CA LYS A 75 -9.99 -17.42 -18.11
C LYS A 75 -8.99 -16.62 -17.29
N TYR A 76 -9.50 -15.75 -16.42
CA TYR A 76 -8.67 -14.86 -15.60
C TYR A 76 -8.97 -15.07 -14.12
N MET A 77 -7.92 -15.29 -13.33
CA MET A 77 -7.98 -15.33 -11.88
C MET A 77 -7.35 -14.07 -11.31
N ILE A 78 -8.12 -13.31 -10.55
CA ILE A 78 -7.67 -12.11 -9.85
C ILE A 78 -7.87 -12.31 -8.35
N ILE A 79 -6.87 -12.02 -7.53
CA ILE A 79 -6.98 -12.03 -6.08
C ILE A 79 -6.84 -10.60 -5.55
N THR A 80 -7.82 -10.14 -4.77
CA THR A 80 -7.74 -8.84 -4.10
C THR A 80 -7.11 -8.98 -2.72
N GLY A 81 -6.24 -8.06 -2.33
CA GLY A 81 -5.42 -8.20 -1.13
C GLY A 81 -5.42 -6.95 -0.27
N VAL A 82 -5.47 -7.18 1.04
CA VAL A 82 -5.14 -6.17 2.04
C VAL A 82 -3.76 -6.45 2.65
N PRO A 83 -3.08 -5.44 3.18
CA PRO A 83 -1.82 -5.59 3.92
C PRO A 83 -1.96 -6.58 5.08
N ILE A 84 -0.91 -7.37 5.32
CA ILE A 84 -0.82 -8.23 6.50
C ILE A 84 -0.40 -7.37 7.69
N THR A 85 -1.31 -7.20 8.66
CA THR A 85 -1.10 -6.34 9.84
C THR A 85 -0.58 -7.10 11.07
N GLN A 86 -0.49 -8.42 11.01
CA GLN A 86 0.07 -9.27 12.06
C GLN A 86 1.25 -10.05 11.48
N TRP A 87 2.34 -10.17 12.24
CA TRP A 87 3.54 -10.90 11.79
C TRP A 87 4.17 -10.33 10.52
N THR A 88 4.00 -9.03 10.24
CA THR A 88 4.47 -8.37 9.00
C THR A 88 5.97 -8.59 8.74
N TYR A 89 6.79 -8.72 9.79
CA TYR A 89 8.24 -8.97 9.68
C TYR A 89 8.63 -10.46 9.66
N SER A 90 7.69 -11.37 9.93
CA SER A 90 7.93 -12.82 10.00
C SER A 90 7.24 -13.57 8.86
N SER A 91 6.23 -12.96 8.25
CA SER A 91 5.56 -13.49 7.07
C SER A 91 6.45 -13.31 5.83
N PRO A 92 6.59 -14.34 4.96
CA PRO A 92 7.24 -14.18 3.67
C PRO A 92 6.42 -13.31 2.69
N PHE A 93 5.19 -12.96 3.07
CA PHE A 93 4.28 -12.13 2.29
C PHE A 93 3.93 -10.84 3.03
N SER A 94 3.87 -9.72 2.30
CA SER A 94 3.47 -8.41 2.84
C SER A 94 1.96 -8.16 2.81
N ASN A 95 1.21 -8.96 2.02
CA ASN A 95 -0.22 -8.79 1.82
C ASN A 95 -0.94 -10.13 1.57
N MET A 96 -2.26 -10.11 1.79
CA MET A 96 -3.13 -11.29 1.73
C MET A 96 -3.33 -11.83 0.31
N ALA A 97 -3.22 -11.01 -0.74
CA ALA A 97 -3.32 -11.52 -2.11
C ALA A 97 -2.11 -12.37 -2.48
N ASP A 98 -0.90 -11.94 -2.10
CA ASP A 98 0.32 -12.71 -2.33
C ASP A 98 0.33 -14.00 -1.52
N ALA A 99 -0.10 -13.94 -0.25
CA ALA A 99 -0.24 -15.14 0.58
C ALA A 99 -1.23 -16.14 -0.06
N SER A 100 -2.43 -15.68 -0.43
CA SER A 100 -3.45 -16.50 -1.09
C SER A 100 -2.98 -17.06 -2.43
N ALA A 101 -2.31 -16.25 -3.24
CA ALA A 101 -1.71 -16.70 -4.50
C ALA A 101 -0.66 -17.77 -4.25
N GLY A 102 0.20 -17.59 -3.24
CA GLY A 102 1.17 -18.59 -2.80
C GLY A 102 0.50 -19.91 -2.41
N THR A 103 -0.57 -19.86 -1.62
CA THR A 103 -1.36 -21.04 -1.24
C THR A 103 -1.97 -21.73 -2.47
N MET A 104 -2.57 -20.99 -3.41
CA MET A 104 -3.11 -21.57 -4.64
C MET A 104 -2.01 -22.22 -5.50
N LYS A 105 -0.79 -21.66 -5.52
CA LYS A 105 0.38 -22.31 -6.16
C LYS A 105 0.76 -23.62 -5.46
N GLN A 106 0.66 -23.69 -4.13
CA GLN A 106 0.86 -24.94 -3.37
C GLN A 106 -0.22 -25.98 -3.68
N PHE A 107 -1.44 -25.55 -4.02
CA PHE A 107 -2.50 -26.41 -4.58
C PHE A 107 -2.30 -26.74 -6.07
N PHE A 108 -1.10 -26.53 -6.61
CA PHE A 108 -0.70 -26.83 -7.99
C PHE A 108 -1.35 -25.99 -9.09
N PHE A 109 -1.99 -24.85 -8.76
CA PHE A 109 -2.49 -23.94 -9.80
C PHE A 109 -1.32 -23.34 -10.61
N ARG A 110 -1.28 -23.59 -11.92
CA ARG A 110 -0.13 -23.20 -12.76
C ARG A 110 -0.29 -21.86 -13.47
N ASP A 111 -1.52 -21.45 -13.79
CA ASP A 111 -1.79 -20.25 -14.57
C ASP A 111 -1.49 -18.93 -13.84
N THR A 112 -1.55 -17.83 -14.57
CA THR A 112 -1.31 -16.49 -14.03
C THR A 112 -2.38 -16.09 -13.02
N ILE A 113 -1.93 -15.63 -11.85
CA ILE A 113 -2.78 -14.99 -10.84
C ILE A 113 -2.48 -13.49 -10.85
N TYR A 114 -3.48 -12.69 -11.21
CA TYR A 114 -3.41 -11.23 -11.12
C TYR A 114 -3.72 -10.79 -9.69
N ARG A 115 -3.10 -9.71 -9.21
CA ARG A 115 -3.18 -9.30 -7.80
C ARG A 115 -3.55 -7.83 -7.71
N ALA A 116 -4.68 -7.55 -7.06
CA ALA A 116 -5.13 -6.19 -6.79
C ALA A 116 -4.98 -5.88 -5.30
N ILE A 117 -3.89 -5.19 -4.94
CA ILE A 117 -3.48 -4.97 -3.55
C ILE A 117 -3.68 -3.50 -3.20
N ILE A 118 -4.16 -3.20 -1.99
CA ILE A 118 -4.14 -1.83 -1.43
C ILE A 118 -2.94 -1.65 -0.50
N PRO A 119 -2.41 -0.42 -0.34
CA PRO A 119 -1.24 -0.18 0.50
C PRO A 119 -1.53 -0.18 2.00
N SER A 120 -0.47 -0.29 2.82
CA SER A 120 -0.53 -0.32 4.29
C SER A 120 -1.16 0.92 4.93
N THR A 121 -1.09 2.06 4.23
CA THR A 121 -1.67 3.33 4.67
C THR A 121 -3.20 3.38 4.55
N VAL A 122 -3.81 2.51 3.72
CA VAL A 122 -5.26 2.45 3.54
C VAL A 122 -5.86 1.49 4.58
N GLN A 123 -6.19 2.06 5.74
CA GLN A 123 -6.72 1.30 6.88
C GLN A 123 -8.25 1.27 6.96
N ARG A 124 -8.92 2.22 6.29
CA ARG A 124 -10.38 2.36 6.29
C ARG A 124 -10.97 1.92 4.96
N ASP A 125 -12.23 1.50 4.98
CA ASP A 125 -13.01 1.16 3.79
C ASP A 125 -12.27 0.22 2.82
N ARG A 126 -11.57 -0.78 3.40
CA ARG A 126 -10.63 -1.63 2.68
C ARG A 126 -11.29 -2.37 1.51
N THR A 127 -12.50 -2.89 1.69
CA THR A 127 -13.25 -3.61 0.65
C THR A 127 -13.58 -2.72 -0.56
N TYR A 128 -13.98 -1.47 -0.33
CA TYR A 128 -14.20 -0.51 -1.42
C TYR A 128 -12.87 -0.13 -2.08
N SER A 129 -11.84 0.12 -1.27
CA SER A 129 -10.50 0.47 -1.78
C SER A 129 -9.88 -0.65 -2.62
N THR A 130 -10.09 -1.93 -2.27
CA THR A 130 -9.65 -3.07 -3.09
C THR A 130 -10.40 -3.14 -4.41
N ALA A 131 -11.69 -2.79 -4.43
CA ALA A 131 -12.44 -2.70 -5.68
C ALA A 131 -11.93 -1.56 -6.57
N ILE A 132 -11.55 -0.41 -6.00
CA ILE A 132 -10.91 0.69 -6.74
C ILE A 132 -9.51 0.29 -7.26
N ALA A 133 -8.70 -0.38 -6.44
CA ALA A 133 -7.41 -0.91 -6.88
C ALA A 133 -7.56 -1.89 -8.05
N LEU A 134 -8.55 -2.77 -7.98
CA LEU A 134 -8.91 -3.68 -9.08
C LEU A 134 -9.29 -2.88 -10.34
N LYS A 135 -10.21 -1.91 -10.22
CA LYS A 135 -10.67 -1.08 -11.35
C LYS A 135 -9.51 -0.41 -12.09
N LYS A 136 -8.52 0.08 -11.34
CA LYS A 136 -7.31 0.71 -11.90
C LYS A 136 -6.40 -0.29 -12.62
N LEU A 137 -6.33 -1.53 -12.15
CA LEU A 137 -5.39 -2.53 -12.65
C LEU A 137 -5.92 -3.37 -13.81
N MET A 138 -7.23 -3.61 -13.91
CA MET A 138 -7.81 -4.42 -14.99
C MET A 138 -7.41 -3.94 -16.40
N PRO A 139 -7.47 -2.63 -16.74
CA PRO A 139 -7.02 -2.14 -18.04
C PRO A 139 -5.51 -2.34 -18.27
N VAL A 140 -4.69 -2.21 -17.23
CA VAL A 140 -3.23 -2.44 -17.28
C VAL A 140 -2.92 -3.89 -17.65
N TRP A 141 -3.75 -4.83 -17.20
CA TRP A 141 -3.63 -6.25 -17.53
C TRP A 141 -4.31 -6.64 -18.84
N GLY A 142 -4.95 -5.70 -19.55
CA GLY A 142 -5.73 -5.99 -20.76
C GLY A 142 -6.98 -6.85 -20.47
N ILE A 143 -7.53 -6.79 -19.26
CA ILE A 143 -8.75 -7.50 -18.86
C ILE A 143 -9.91 -6.49 -18.88
N SER A 144 -11.00 -6.81 -19.60
CA SER A 144 -12.20 -5.97 -19.61
C SER A 144 -12.85 -5.90 -18.22
N SER A 145 -13.26 -4.70 -17.82
CA SER A 145 -14.01 -4.42 -16.61
C SER A 145 -15.54 -4.44 -16.82
N ASP A 146 -16.03 -4.85 -17.98
CA ASP A 146 -17.48 -4.83 -18.28
C ASP A 146 -18.24 -5.91 -17.49
N THR A 147 -17.59 -7.06 -17.25
CA THR A 147 -18.12 -8.14 -16.41
C THR A 147 -17.03 -8.85 -15.61
N PHE A 148 -17.32 -9.19 -14.36
CA PHE A 148 -16.51 -10.12 -13.55
C PHE A 148 -17.38 -10.79 -12.49
N ASP A 149 -16.93 -11.93 -11.99
CA ASP A 149 -17.62 -12.65 -10.92
C ASP A 149 -16.80 -12.53 -9.63
N LEU A 150 -17.43 -12.02 -8.57
CA LEU A 150 -16.84 -11.87 -7.25
C LEU A 150 -17.04 -13.15 -6.44
N TYR A 151 -15.96 -13.74 -5.97
CA TYR A 151 -15.95 -14.87 -5.05
C TYR A 151 -15.67 -14.36 -3.63
N SER A 152 -16.65 -14.52 -2.74
CA SER A 152 -16.58 -14.13 -1.33
C SER A 152 -17.12 -15.26 -0.46
N MET A 153 -17.21 -15.05 0.85
CA MET A 153 -17.56 -16.10 1.81
C MET A 153 -18.52 -15.60 2.90
N GLY A 154 -19.55 -16.40 3.16
CA GLY A 154 -20.48 -16.25 4.28
C GLY A 154 -21.17 -14.89 4.34
N ALA A 155 -21.44 -14.44 5.57
CA ALA A 155 -22.18 -13.20 5.84
C ALA A 155 -21.48 -11.91 5.33
N HIS A 156 -20.20 -12.00 4.95
CA HIS A 156 -19.44 -10.87 4.40
C HIS A 156 -19.84 -10.55 2.94
N ALA A 157 -20.28 -11.57 2.19
CA ALA A 157 -20.40 -11.52 0.74
C ALA A 157 -21.29 -10.39 0.23
N ARG A 158 -22.46 -10.16 0.85
CA ARG A 158 -23.37 -9.09 0.42
C ARG A 158 -22.77 -7.69 0.57
N ARG A 159 -22.00 -7.44 1.64
CA ARG A 159 -21.36 -6.13 1.82
C ARG A 159 -20.23 -5.94 0.81
N SER A 160 -19.43 -6.98 0.55
CA SER A 160 -18.42 -6.94 -0.50
C SER A 160 -19.05 -6.66 -1.86
N TYR A 161 -20.09 -7.39 -2.23
CA TYR A 161 -20.85 -7.14 -3.45
C TYR A 161 -21.35 -5.70 -3.57
N LEU A 162 -21.90 -5.13 -2.49
CA LEU A 162 -22.32 -3.73 -2.45
C LEU A 162 -21.14 -2.77 -2.68
N MET A 163 -19.96 -3.02 -2.09
CA MET A 163 -18.78 -2.17 -2.26
C MET A 163 -18.24 -2.23 -3.70
N PHE A 164 -18.15 -3.42 -4.27
CA PHE A 164 -17.72 -3.60 -5.66
C PHE A 164 -18.72 -2.95 -6.63
N THR A 165 -20.02 -3.11 -6.41
CA THR A 165 -21.06 -2.44 -7.23
C THR A 165 -20.94 -0.91 -7.15
N LYS A 166 -20.62 -0.34 -5.97
CA LYS A 166 -20.38 1.11 -5.84
C LYS A 166 -19.11 1.57 -6.55
N ALA A 167 -18.08 0.73 -6.66
CA ALA A 167 -16.84 1.05 -7.38
C ALA A 167 -16.99 0.90 -8.90
N PHE A 168 -17.89 0.01 -9.33
CA PHE A 168 -18.13 -0.36 -10.71
C PHE A 168 -19.62 -0.23 -11.08
N PRO A 169 -20.15 1.00 -11.20
CA PRO A 169 -21.58 1.22 -11.42
C PRO A 169 -22.10 0.66 -12.75
N ASP A 170 -21.24 0.58 -13.77
CA ASP A 170 -21.61 0.15 -15.13
C ASP A 170 -21.20 -1.30 -15.43
N THR A 171 -20.66 -2.02 -14.45
CA THR A 171 -20.18 -3.40 -14.62
C THR A 171 -21.24 -4.40 -14.18
N ARG A 172 -21.42 -5.47 -14.96
CA ARG A 172 -22.23 -6.61 -14.52
C ARG A 172 -21.40 -7.52 -13.62
N ILE A 173 -21.73 -7.56 -12.33
CA ILE A 173 -20.99 -8.33 -11.33
C ILE A 173 -21.80 -9.56 -10.93
N GLY A 174 -21.24 -10.75 -11.10
CA GLY A 174 -21.73 -11.98 -10.45
C GLY A 174 -21.22 -12.08 -9.01
N LEU A 175 -21.90 -12.85 -8.16
CA LEU A 175 -21.48 -13.09 -6.78
C LEU A 175 -21.61 -14.58 -6.48
N ILE A 176 -20.48 -15.18 -6.10
CA ILE A 176 -20.41 -16.55 -5.61
C ILE A 176 -20.09 -16.46 -4.13
N THR A 177 -21.00 -16.98 -3.31
CA THR A 177 -20.85 -16.96 -1.86
C THR A 177 -20.55 -18.37 -1.34
N ASP A 178 -19.29 -18.60 -0.97
CA ASP A 178 -18.90 -19.83 -0.30
C ASP A 178 -19.37 -19.85 1.16
N THR A 179 -19.48 -21.04 1.72
CA THR A 179 -19.83 -21.23 3.13
C THR A 179 -18.66 -20.90 4.05
N ASP A 180 -18.94 -20.21 5.15
CA ASP A 180 -17.97 -19.99 6.22
C ASP A 180 -17.89 -21.26 7.09
N PRO A 181 -16.74 -21.96 7.15
CA PRO A 181 -16.61 -23.21 7.90
C PRO A 181 -16.51 -22.98 9.43
N SER A 182 -16.43 -21.73 9.88
CA SER A 182 -16.12 -21.42 11.27
C SER A 182 -17.33 -21.50 12.22
N PHE A 183 -18.55 -21.66 11.69
CA PHE A 183 -19.79 -21.92 12.41
C PHE A 183 -20.86 -22.50 11.45
N ASP A 184 -21.90 -23.17 11.99
CA ASP A 184 -23.06 -23.61 11.20
C ASP A 184 -23.97 -22.43 10.86
N HIS A 185 -24.27 -22.24 9.56
CA HIS A 185 -25.09 -21.14 9.08
C HIS A 185 -26.57 -21.23 9.49
N ASN A 186 -27.12 -22.43 9.75
CA ASN A 186 -28.52 -22.58 10.18
C ASN A 186 -28.70 -22.22 11.66
N THR A 187 -27.61 -22.32 12.43
CA THR A 187 -27.60 -22.10 13.87
C THR A 187 -26.53 -21.09 14.27
N TRP A 188 -26.26 -20.10 13.40
CA TRP A 188 -25.18 -19.11 13.59
C TRP A 188 -25.26 -18.38 14.93
N TYR A 189 -26.47 -18.19 15.46
CA TYR A 189 -26.75 -17.57 16.75
C TYR A 189 -26.37 -18.42 17.97
N ALA A 190 -26.12 -19.72 17.79
CA ALA A 190 -25.76 -20.64 18.87
C ALA A 190 -24.28 -20.54 19.29
N THR A 191 -23.43 -19.84 18.52
CA THR A 191 -22.01 -19.67 18.84
C THR A 191 -21.63 -18.19 18.90
N SER A 192 -20.68 -17.84 19.78
CA SER A 192 -20.15 -16.47 19.89
C SER A 192 -19.56 -15.98 18.56
N ARG A 193 -18.88 -16.87 17.81
CA ARG A 193 -18.28 -16.54 16.52
C ARG A 193 -19.35 -16.24 15.46
N GLY A 194 -20.33 -17.12 15.28
CA GLY A 194 -21.41 -16.91 14.31
C GLY A 194 -22.24 -15.67 14.66
N PHE A 195 -22.62 -15.50 15.93
CA PHE A 195 -23.38 -14.34 16.39
C PHE A 195 -22.67 -13.01 16.08
N ARG A 196 -21.39 -12.87 16.48
CA ARG A 196 -20.62 -11.64 16.24
C ARG A 196 -20.42 -11.36 14.75
N THR A 197 -20.17 -12.40 13.95
CA THR A 197 -19.92 -12.26 12.52
C THR A 197 -21.18 -11.79 11.79
N VAL A 198 -22.30 -12.50 11.98
CA VAL A 198 -23.55 -12.22 11.28
C VAL A 198 -24.14 -10.86 11.69
N ILE A 199 -24.20 -10.56 12.99
CA ILE A 199 -24.71 -9.27 13.47
C ILE A 199 -23.79 -8.12 13.06
N GLY A 200 -22.47 -8.32 13.17
CA GLY A 200 -21.49 -7.33 12.75
C GLY A 200 -21.60 -6.98 11.26
N GLU A 201 -21.75 -7.99 10.41
CA GLU A 201 -21.95 -7.80 8.98
C GLU A 201 -23.32 -7.19 8.64
N LEU A 202 -24.39 -7.55 9.36
CA LEU A 202 -25.70 -6.92 9.20
C LEU A 202 -25.64 -5.41 9.44
N ILE A 203 -25.08 -5.01 10.59
CA ILE A 203 -24.92 -3.60 10.96
C ILE A 203 -24.02 -2.89 9.93
N SER A 204 -22.90 -3.50 9.58
CA SER A 204 -21.95 -2.94 8.62
C SER A 204 -22.56 -2.77 7.23
N TYR A 205 -23.39 -3.72 6.79
CA TYR A 205 -24.12 -3.63 5.52
C TYR A 205 -25.08 -2.44 5.53
N PHE A 206 -25.91 -2.27 6.56
CA PHE A 206 -26.85 -1.14 6.62
C PHE A 206 -26.13 0.20 6.70
N TYR A 207 -25.04 0.30 7.47
CA TYR A 207 -24.17 1.47 7.45
C TYR A 207 -23.65 1.75 6.02
N SER A 208 -23.14 0.72 5.35
CA SER A 208 -22.57 0.83 4.00
C SER A 208 -23.61 1.17 2.93
N TYR A 209 -24.84 0.71 3.10
CA TYR A 209 -25.94 0.98 2.19
C TYR A 209 -26.47 2.41 2.39
N LEU A 210 -26.79 2.77 3.64
CA LEU A 210 -27.49 4.01 3.96
C LEU A 210 -26.55 5.22 4.03
N LEU A 211 -25.37 5.08 4.64
CA LEU A 211 -24.54 6.20 5.06
C LEU A 211 -23.24 6.32 4.26
N PHE A 212 -22.67 5.21 3.80
CA PHE A 212 -21.40 5.24 3.07
C PHE A 212 -21.56 5.89 1.68
N ARG A 213 -20.80 6.96 1.46
CA ARG A 213 -20.72 7.72 0.20
C ARG A 213 -19.24 7.87 -0.17
N PRO A 214 -18.70 6.98 -1.01
CA PRO A 214 -17.28 7.00 -1.32
C PRO A 214 -16.90 8.16 -2.25
N ASN A 215 -15.64 8.60 -2.16
CA ASN A 215 -15.02 9.51 -3.12
C ASN A 215 -13.92 8.75 -3.89
N GLU A 216 -14.23 8.32 -5.10
CA GLU A 216 -13.33 7.52 -5.93
C GLU A 216 -12.00 8.23 -6.23
N GLN A 217 -12.01 9.54 -6.48
CA GLN A 217 -10.78 10.29 -6.76
C GLN A 217 -9.85 10.32 -5.55
N LEU A 218 -10.40 10.59 -4.36
CA LEU A 218 -9.64 10.57 -3.11
C LEU A 218 -9.11 9.16 -2.82
N THR A 219 -9.93 8.12 -2.99
CA THR A 219 -9.48 6.74 -2.78
C THR A 219 -8.34 6.36 -3.74
N ASN A 220 -8.45 6.74 -5.03
CA ASN A 220 -7.39 6.51 -6.00
C ASN A 220 -6.08 7.24 -5.64
N GLN A 221 -6.18 8.47 -5.15
CA GLN A 221 -5.02 9.23 -4.67
C GLN A 221 -4.38 8.52 -3.47
N LEU A 222 -5.15 8.16 -2.45
CA LEU A 222 -4.66 7.47 -1.25
C LEU A 222 -4.00 6.13 -1.57
N ILE A 223 -4.56 5.36 -2.51
CA ILE A 223 -3.95 4.10 -2.97
C ILE A 223 -2.61 4.37 -3.67
N THR A 224 -2.57 5.36 -4.56
CA THR A 224 -1.36 5.67 -5.34
C THR A 224 -0.23 6.18 -4.44
N GLU A 225 -0.53 7.13 -3.56
CA GLU A 225 0.43 7.66 -2.58
C GLU A 225 0.86 6.60 -1.58
N GLY A 226 -0.09 5.78 -1.11
CA GLY A 226 0.20 4.71 -0.17
C GLY A 226 1.14 3.65 -0.72
N HIS A 227 0.98 3.24 -1.98
CA HIS A 227 1.91 2.28 -2.60
C HIS A 227 3.33 2.83 -2.68
N TYR A 228 3.46 4.12 -2.98
CA TYR A 228 4.76 4.78 -2.97
C TYR A 228 5.36 4.85 -1.55
N ILE A 229 4.55 5.12 -0.53
CA ILE A 229 5.00 5.08 0.87
C ILE A 229 5.48 3.68 1.26
N ASP A 230 4.75 2.63 0.86
CA ASP A 230 5.14 1.24 1.10
C ASP A 230 6.48 0.91 0.41
N GLU A 231 6.67 1.35 -0.84
CA GLU A 231 7.93 1.18 -1.59
C GLU A 231 9.12 1.80 -0.84
N ILE A 232 8.98 3.06 -0.39
CA ILE A 232 10.04 3.75 0.34
C ILE A 232 10.28 3.09 1.70
N THR A 233 9.23 2.63 2.38
CA THR A 233 9.35 1.96 3.67
C THR A 233 10.09 0.63 3.54
N ALA A 234 9.78 -0.16 2.51
CA ALA A 234 10.49 -1.40 2.22
C ALA A 234 11.97 -1.15 1.90
N LEU A 235 12.29 -0.11 1.11
CA LEU A 235 13.67 0.29 0.82
C LEU A 235 14.45 0.66 2.09
N ARG A 236 13.83 1.41 3.01
CA ARG A 236 14.44 1.80 4.28
C ARG A 236 14.70 0.59 5.17
N TYR A 237 13.75 -0.35 5.23
CA TYR A 237 13.92 -1.59 5.98
C TYR A 237 15.09 -2.42 5.46
N GLU A 238 15.22 -2.61 4.15
CA GLU A 238 16.35 -3.33 3.55
C GLU A 238 17.68 -2.59 3.78
N THR A 239 17.67 -1.26 3.73
CA THR A 239 18.85 -0.44 4.05
C THR A 239 19.27 -0.64 5.51
N ASP A 240 18.34 -0.57 6.45
CA ASP A 240 18.64 -0.76 7.87
C ASP A 240 19.12 -2.20 8.14
N ARG A 241 18.56 -3.21 7.47
CA ARG A 241 19.09 -4.59 7.54
C ARG A 241 20.53 -4.70 7.06
N TYR A 242 20.85 -4.06 5.93
CA TYR A 242 22.22 -3.99 5.42
C TYR A 242 23.17 -3.30 6.42
N PHE A 243 22.74 -2.23 7.09
CA PHE A 243 23.54 -1.54 8.11
C PHE A 243 23.72 -2.36 9.40
N ALA A 244 22.78 -3.25 9.72
CA ALA A 244 22.86 -4.16 10.86
C ALA A 244 23.72 -5.41 10.59
N ASP A 245 24.10 -5.67 9.34
CA ASP A 245 24.83 -6.87 8.94
C ASP A 245 26.32 -6.79 9.30
N THR A 246 26.82 -7.72 10.12
CA THR A 246 28.20 -7.67 10.65
C THR A 246 29.28 -7.90 9.60
N LEU A 247 28.94 -8.44 8.43
CA LEU A 247 29.90 -8.75 7.37
C LEU A 247 30.03 -7.60 6.37
N THR A 248 28.94 -6.91 6.08
CA THR A 248 28.84 -5.97 4.96
C THR A 248 28.56 -4.53 5.36
N SER A 249 28.27 -4.27 6.64
CA SER A 249 27.87 -2.95 7.14
C SER A 249 28.92 -1.85 6.92
N PRO A 250 28.49 -0.63 6.55
CA PRO A 250 29.37 0.51 6.48
C PRO A 250 29.75 1.07 7.87
N LEU A 251 29.05 0.68 8.94
CA LEU A 251 29.32 1.10 10.31
C LEU A 251 30.63 0.53 10.87
N GLY A 252 31.15 1.13 11.94
CA GLY A 252 32.21 0.52 12.73
C GLY A 252 31.73 -0.77 13.41
N LYS A 253 32.61 -1.77 13.56
CA LYS A 253 32.25 -3.06 14.17
C LYS A 253 31.67 -2.89 15.58
N ASP A 254 32.18 -1.92 16.32
CA ASP A 254 31.75 -1.63 17.70
C ASP A 254 30.40 -0.90 17.76
N GLU A 255 29.92 -0.34 16.65
CA GLU A 255 28.66 0.40 16.57
C GLU A 255 27.47 -0.48 16.19
N ILE A 256 27.72 -1.57 15.44
CA ILE A 256 26.69 -2.48 14.94
C ILE A 256 25.80 -3.03 16.07
N PRO A 257 26.33 -3.48 17.23
CA PRO A 257 25.50 -3.97 18.34
C PRO A 257 24.50 -2.94 18.89
N ALA A 258 24.83 -1.64 18.78
CA ALA A 258 23.99 -0.54 19.24
C ALA A 258 23.06 0.03 18.15
N PHE A 259 23.22 -0.39 16.89
CA PHE A 259 22.42 0.11 15.77
C PHE A 259 20.94 -0.27 15.92
N ARG A 260 20.04 0.69 15.69
CA ARG A 260 18.57 0.52 15.81
C ARG A 260 17.80 1.01 14.58
N GLY A 261 18.49 1.16 13.45
CA GLY A 261 17.93 1.77 12.23
C GLY A 261 18.42 3.20 12.03
N LEU A 262 18.46 3.64 10.78
CA LEU A 262 18.82 5.01 10.45
C LEU A 262 17.67 5.97 10.78
N PRO A 263 17.95 7.22 11.18
CA PRO A 263 16.91 8.22 11.33
C PRO A 263 16.50 8.75 9.94
N TYR A 264 15.20 8.80 9.68
CA TYR A 264 14.64 9.33 8.42
C TYR A 264 13.67 10.50 8.68
N TYR A 265 13.43 11.30 7.65
CA TYR A 265 12.20 12.10 7.58
C TYR A 265 10.99 11.19 7.28
N PRO A 266 9.78 11.56 7.73
CA PRO A 266 8.54 10.98 7.18
C PRO A 266 8.56 11.05 5.65
N VAL A 267 7.96 10.06 4.99
CA VAL A 267 7.84 10.08 3.53
C VAL A 267 6.95 11.26 3.14
N ASP A 268 7.43 12.07 2.22
CA ASP A 268 6.69 13.22 1.70
C ASP A 268 6.69 13.15 0.16
N THR A 269 5.51 12.91 -0.40
CA THR A 269 5.30 12.74 -1.85
C THR A 269 5.65 14.00 -2.64
N LEU A 270 5.62 15.18 -2.02
CA LEU A 270 6.03 16.44 -2.66
C LEU A 270 7.53 16.48 -2.96
N TRP A 271 8.33 15.63 -2.32
CA TRP A 271 9.77 15.50 -2.56
C TRP A 271 10.14 14.46 -3.63
N LYS A 272 9.14 13.83 -4.27
CA LYS A 272 9.32 13.14 -5.55
C LYS A 272 9.08 14.14 -6.68
N LYS A 273 10.17 14.64 -7.27
CA LYS A 273 10.13 15.73 -8.26
C LYS A 273 10.27 15.17 -9.66
N GLN A 274 9.30 15.48 -10.53
CA GLN A 274 9.53 15.40 -11.96
C GLN A 274 10.55 16.48 -12.35
N VAL A 275 11.56 16.10 -13.13
CA VAL A 275 12.66 16.98 -13.51
C VAL A 275 12.82 16.98 -15.03
N VAL A 276 13.21 18.14 -15.57
CA VAL A 276 13.63 18.28 -16.97
C VAL A 276 15.12 17.97 -17.04
N VAL A 277 15.48 17.08 -17.96
CA VAL A 277 16.85 16.63 -18.17
C VAL A 277 17.43 17.37 -19.37
N LYS A 278 18.52 18.08 -19.15
CA LYS A 278 19.39 18.60 -20.22
C LYS A 278 20.71 17.83 -20.17
N VAL A 279 20.89 16.89 -21.10
CA VAL A 279 22.18 16.20 -21.27
C VAL A 279 23.24 17.23 -21.65
N ASP A 280 24.34 17.22 -20.92
CA ASP A 280 25.47 18.12 -21.12
C ASP A 280 26.76 17.38 -20.72
N THR A 281 27.45 16.89 -21.74
CA THR A 281 28.74 16.21 -21.62
C THR A 281 29.85 17.01 -22.30
N SER A 282 29.64 18.33 -22.48
CA SER A 282 30.57 19.21 -23.19
C SER A 282 31.83 19.52 -22.37
N GLU A 283 31.69 19.54 -21.04
CA GLU A 283 32.79 19.73 -20.12
C GLU A 283 33.71 18.50 -20.07
N ALA A 284 35.02 18.75 -19.96
CA ALA A 284 36.00 17.69 -19.81
C ALA A 284 35.75 16.91 -18.50
N PRO A 285 36.00 15.57 -18.49
CA PRO A 285 36.01 14.81 -17.26
C PRO A 285 36.97 15.42 -16.23
N PHE A 286 36.61 15.32 -14.95
CA PHE A 286 37.36 15.90 -13.85
C PHE A 286 37.51 14.90 -12.70
N HIS A 287 38.54 15.11 -11.90
CA HIS A 287 38.76 14.37 -10.67
C HIS A 287 37.87 14.96 -9.57
N MET A 288 36.87 14.21 -9.14
CA MET A 288 35.94 14.66 -8.10
C MET A 288 36.64 14.59 -6.74
N PRO A 289 36.79 15.71 -6.00
CA PRO A 289 37.40 15.71 -4.68
C PRO A 289 36.63 14.78 -3.74
N THR A 290 37.35 14.09 -2.85
CA THR A 290 36.76 13.28 -1.80
C THR A 290 37.22 13.73 -0.41
N THR A 291 36.70 13.09 0.63
CA THR A 291 37.15 13.29 2.02
C THR A 291 38.57 12.78 2.29
N THR A 292 39.22 12.13 1.31
CA THR A 292 40.61 11.65 1.38
C THR A 292 41.35 12.01 0.08
N ASP A 293 42.59 11.52 -0.10
CA ASP A 293 43.38 11.75 -1.32
C ASP A 293 42.85 11.03 -2.58
N ARG A 294 41.78 10.22 -2.45
CA ARG A 294 41.18 9.52 -3.58
C ARG A 294 40.51 10.53 -4.52
N LEU A 295 40.77 10.39 -5.81
CA LEU A 295 40.28 11.29 -6.85
C LEU A 295 39.64 10.51 -8.00
N PRO A 296 38.44 9.94 -7.82
CA PRO A 296 37.74 9.23 -8.88
C PRO A 296 37.41 10.15 -10.06
N LEU A 297 37.53 9.63 -11.27
CA LEU A 297 37.24 10.37 -12.50
C LEU A 297 35.73 10.38 -12.79
N TYR A 298 35.16 11.58 -12.86
CA TYR A 298 33.75 11.80 -13.20
C TYR A 298 33.63 12.69 -14.43
N ARG A 299 32.47 12.61 -15.08
CA ARG A 299 32.04 13.58 -16.10
C ARG A 299 30.68 14.14 -15.70
N LYS A 300 30.47 15.44 -15.87
CA LYS A 300 29.12 16.01 -15.89
C LYS A 300 28.33 15.36 -17.01
N TYR A 301 27.15 14.84 -16.69
CA TYR A 301 26.32 14.13 -17.66
C TYR A 301 25.07 14.93 -18.03
N ALA A 302 24.42 15.53 -17.03
CA ALA A 302 23.20 16.29 -17.25
C ALA A 302 23.00 17.38 -16.20
N ILE A 303 22.17 18.36 -16.55
CA ILE A 303 21.56 19.31 -15.63
C ILE A 303 20.10 18.92 -15.47
N LEU A 304 19.67 18.71 -14.23
CA LEU A 304 18.33 18.32 -13.82
C LEU A 304 17.63 19.55 -13.24
N SER A 305 16.58 20.03 -13.90
CA SER A 305 15.83 21.22 -13.49
C SER A 305 14.46 20.84 -12.95
N PHE A 306 14.07 21.35 -11.77
CA PHE A 306 12.78 21.04 -11.16
C PHE A 306 12.19 22.23 -10.41
N LYS A 307 10.88 22.21 -10.25
CA LYS A 307 10.16 23.22 -9.46
C LYS A 307 9.91 22.71 -8.05
N HIS A 308 10.09 23.59 -7.08
CA HIS A 308 9.63 23.39 -5.71
C HIS A 308 9.08 24.72 -5.20
N ASN A 309 7.78 24.74 -4.88
CA ASN A 309 7.00 25.96 -4.68
C ASN A 309 7.15 26.86 -5.92
N ASP A 310 7.37 28.16 -5.73
CA ASP A 310 7.51 29.13 -6.82
C ASP A 310 8.93 29.25 -7.38
N SER A 311 9.86 28.41 -6.91
CA SER A 311 11.28 28.46 -7.29
C SER A 311 11.67 27.30 -8.21
N VAL A 312 12.54 27.60 -9.18
CA VAL A 312 13.22 26.60 -10.02
C VAL A 312 14.59 26.31 -9.43
N PHE A 313 14.90 25.04 -9.27
CA PHE A 313 16.17 24.54 -8.78
C PHE A 313 16.85 23.67 -9.85
N THR A 314 18.18 23.61 -9.79
CA THR A 314 19.00 22.80 -10.67
C THR A 314 19.95 21.92 -9.87
N LEU A 315 20.17 20.69 -10.33
CA LEU A 315 21.23 19.80 -9.86
C LEU A 315 21.99 19.26 -11.07
N GLN A 316 23.30 19.17 -10.97
CA GLN A 316 24.11 18.46 -11.94
C GLN A 316 24.19 16.98 -11.57
N ALA A 317 24.07 16.12 -12.59
CA ALA A 317 24.22 14.68 -12.48
C ALA A 317 25.55 14.25 -13.11
N TYR A 318 26.28 13.37 -12.43
CA TYR A 318 27.64 12.99 -12.79
C TYR A 318 27.72 11.49 -13.09
N GLN A 319 28.52 11.13 -14.08
CA GLN A 319 28.80 9.74 -14.42
C GLN A 319 30.19 9.35 -13.94
N ASN A 320 30.29 8.31 -13.12
CA ASN A 320 31.57 7.77 -12.66
C ASN A 320 32.26 6.99 -13.80
N LEU A 321 33.31 7.56 -14.39
CA LEU A 321 34.00 6.96 -15.53
C LEU A 321 34.88 5.78 -15.14
N ASP A 322 35.51 5.83 -13.96
CA ASP A 322 36.31 4.71 -13.44
C ASP A 322 35.45 3.46 -13.23
N TYR A 323 34.26 3.64 -12.67
CA TYR A 323 33.30 2.56 -12.43
C TYR A 323 32.70 2.06 -13.74
N LYS A 324 32.33 2.97 -14.67
CA LYS A 324 31.82 2.62 -16.00
C LYS A 324 32.84 1.81 -16.82
N LYS A 325 34.13 2.15 -16.72
CA LYS A 325 35.21 1.41 -17.39
C LYS A 325 35.28 -0.05 -16.92
N LYS A 326 35.06 -0.29 -15.63
CA LYS A 326 35.04 -1.64 -15.02
C LYS A 326 33.71 -2.37 -15.22
N ASN A 327 32.61 -1.62 -15.34
CA ASN A 327 31.26 -2.13 -15.44
C ASN A 327 30.55 -1.48 -16.66
N PRO A 328 30.76 -1.99 -17.89
CA PRO A 328 30.23 -1.38 -19.10
C PRO A 328 28.69 -1.27 -19.13
N SER A 329 27.97 -2.11 -18.38
CA SER A 329 26.51 -2.06 -18.23
C SER A 329 26.03 -0.99 -17.23
N TYR A 330 26.92 -0.30 -16.51
CA TYR A 330 26.54 0.70 -15.52
C TYR A 330 25.71 1.83 -16.14
N ASN A 331 24.48 1.98 -15.64
CA ASN A 331 23.46 2.88 -16.17
C ASN A 331 22.89 3.83 -15.10
N SER A 332 23.73 4.30 -14.18
CA SER A 332 23.33 5.25 -13.13
C SER A 332 24.14 6.53 -13.20
N LEU A 333 23.54 7.62 -12.74
CA LEU A 333 24.13 8.93 -12.52
C LEU A 333 24.10 9.26 -11.03
N PHE A 334 25.24 9.75 -10.56
CA PHE A 334 25.47 10.20 -9.21
C PHE A 334 25.07 11.68 -9.08
N VAL A 335 24.21 11.99 -8.11
CA VAL A 335 23.71 13.34 -7.85
C VAL A 335 24.00 13.72 -6.39
N PRO A 336 25.23 14.15 -6.07
CA PRO A 336 25.56 14.64 -4.74
C PRO A 336 25.00 16.05 -4.56
N PHE A 337 24.42 16.36 -3.41
CA PHE A 337 23.86 17.69 -3.17
C PHE A 337 24.01 18.12 -1.72
N LYS A 338 23.91 19.43 -1.54
CA LYS A 338 23.70 20.08 -0.26
C LYS A 338 22.44 20.93 -0.30
N ASP A 339 21.86 21.18 0.85
CA ASP A 339 20.64 21.95 1.04
C ASP A 339 20.63 22.62 2.43
N LEU A 340 19.58 23.38 2.75
CA LEU A 340 19.50 24.15 4.00
C LEU A 340 19.37 23.29 5.27
N THR A 341 19.17 21.97 5.15
CA THR A 341 19.10 21.05 6.31
C THR A 341 20.45 20.49 6.75
N ASN A 342 21.50 20.61 5.92
CA ASN A 342 22.81 20.02 6.23
C ASN A 342 23.48 20.71 7.42
N GLY A 343 24.05 19.92 8.33
CA GLY A 343 24.67 20.39 9.57
C GLY A 343 23.67 20.44 10.74
N GLU A 344 22.45 20.89 10.46
CA GLU A 344 21.37 20.97 11.44
C GLU A 344 20.68 19.62 11.66
N ILE A 345 20.00 19.10 10.62
CA ILE A 345 19.17 17.87 10.72
C ILE A 345 19.75 16.74 9.87
N THR A 346 20.39 17.06 8.74
CA THR A 346 21.02 16.09 7.84
C THR A 346 22.54 16.21 7.90
N TYR A 347 23.26 15.23 7.35
CA TYR A 347 24.73 15.20 7.45
C TYR A 347 25.38 16.44 6.82
N GLY A 348 26.32 17.08 7.51
CA GLY A 348 26.95 18.35 7.08
C GLY A 348 27.72 18.25 5.75
N GLY A 349 28.28 17.08 5.44
CA GLY A 349 29.00 16.85 4.18
C GLY A 349 28.12 16.84 2.94
N GLY A 350 26.79 16.76 3.10
CA GLY A 350 25.82 16.63 2.01
C GLY A 350 25.23 15.22 1.93
N ARG A 351 24.35 15.02 0.94
CA ARG A 351 23.62 13.77 0.72
C ARG A 351 23.66 13.39 -0.74
N TYR A 352 23.40 12.12 -1.02
CA TYR A 352 23.49 11.56 -2.35
C TYR A 352 22.16 11.03 -2.83
N LEU A 353 22.01 11.04 -4.15
CA LEU A 353 20.98 10.38 -4.90
C LEU A 353 21.63 9.68 -6.09
N ASP A 354 21.06 8.54 -6.46
CA ASP A 354 21.39 7.85 -7.70
C ASP A 354 20.13 7.80 -8.56
N ILE A 355 20.28 8.12 -9.84
CA ILE A 355 19.20 8.03 -10.83
C ILE A 355 19.68 7.22 -12.02
N GLU A 356 18.79 6.45 -12.62
CA GLU A 356 19.12 5.81 -13.90
C GLU A 356 19.32 6.86 -14.99
N ILE A 357 20.21 6.58 -15.95
CA ILE A 357 20.41 7.47 -17.11
C ILE A 357 19.07 7.58 -17.85
N PRO A 358 18.49 8.79 -17.95
CA PRO A 358 17.17 8.98 -18.53
C PRO A 358 17.21 8.77 -20.05
N THR A 359 16.17 8.12 -20.59
CA THR A 359 16.00 7.91 -22.04
C THR A 359 15.27 9.05 -22.74
N GLY A 360 14.73 10.01 -21.99
CA GLY A 360 13.96 11.13 -22.52
C GLY A 360 14.23 12.46 -21.79
N LEU A 361 13.45 13.49 -22.15
CA LEU A 361 13.60 14.85 -21.61
C LEU A 361 13.12 15.01 -20.16
N TYR A 362 12.44 14.01 -19.61
CA TYR A 362 11.87 14.04 -18.28
C TYR A 362 12.25 12.78 -17.51
N THR A 363 12.53 12.93 -16.22
CA THR A 363 12.67 11.81 -15.27
C THR A 363 12.18 12.25 -13.89
N TYR A 364 12.33 11.40 -12.88
CA TYR A 364 12.06 11.74 -11.48
C TYR A 364 13.34 11.74 -10.65
N ILE A 365 13.49 12.77 -9.82
CA ILE A 365 14.40 12.74 -8.67
C ILE A 365 13.55 12.52 -7.43
N ASP A 366 13.93 11.54 -6.62
CA ASP A 366 13.22 11.21 -5.40
C ASP A 366 14.08 11.48 -4.15
N PHE A 367 13.88 12.65 -3.53
CA PHE A 367 14.63 13.00 -2.33
C PHE A 367 14.25 12.15 -1.11
N ASN A 368 13.15 11.37 -1.12
CA ASN A 368 12.86 10.39 -0.07
C ASN A 368 13.86 9.22 -0.07
N ARG A 369 14.55 9.02 -1.21
CA ARG A 369 15.65 8.06 -1.38
C ARG A 369 17.03 8.66 -1.11
N ALA A 370 17.12 9.94 -0.75
CA ALA A 370 18.40 10.57 -0.48
C ALA A 370 19.07 9.93 0.75
N TYR A 371 20.34 9.54 0.60
CA TYR A 371 21.10 8.83 1.61
C TYR A 371 22.37 9.59 2.00
N ASN A 372 22.89 9.34 3.21
CA ASN A 372 24.18 9.93 3.59
C ASN A 372 25.34 9.12 3.00
N PRO A 373 26.43 9.78 2.60
CA PRO A 373 27.68 9.09 2.29
C PRO A 373 28.18 8.19 3.43
N TYR A 374 28.95 7.15 3.12
CA TYR A 374 29.43 6.24 4.16
C TYR A 374 30.36 6.88 5.22
N CYS A 375 31.11 7.92 4.86
CA CYS A 375 31.91 8.72 5.79
C CYS A 375 31.06 9.50 6.81
N ALA A 376 29.75 9.63 6.61
CA ALA A 376 28.84 10.12 7.64
C ALA A 376 28.72 9.16 8.83
N TYR A 377 29.09 7.90 8.64
CA TYR A 377 29.01 6.86 9.67
C TYR A 377 30.40 6.52 10.22
N HIS A 378 31.40 6.41 9.36
CA HIS A 378 32.77 6.07 9.75
C HIS A 378 33.84 6.68 8.84
N GLU A 379 34.91 7.22 9.42
CA GLU A 379 35.99 7.94 8.73
C GLU A 379 36.84 7.09 7.77
N ARG A 380 36.69 5.76 7.80
CA ARG A 380 37.45 4.85 6.91
C ARG A 380 37.03 4.98 5.45
N TRP A 381 35.88 5.62 5.21
CA TRP A 381 35.30 5.75 3.89
C TRP A 381 35.73 7.06 3.22
N SER A 382 36.12 6.94 1.96
CA SER A 382 36.45 8.07 1.09
C SER A 382 35.24 8.43 0.22
N CYS A 383 34.68 9.60 0.44
CA CYS A 383 33.40 10.04 -0.12
C CYS A 383 33.54 11.27 -1.01
N PRO A 384 32.88 11.31 -2.18
CA PRO A 384 32.84 12.51 -3.01
C PRO A 384 32.25 13.75 -2.32
N LEU A 385 32.88 14.91 -2.48
CA LEU A 385 32.33 16.16 -1.97
C LEU A 385 31.31 16.72 -2.99
N PRO A 386 30.07 17.08 -2.57
CA PRO A 386 29.13 17.73 -3.47
C PRO A 386 29.71 19.02 -4.05
N PRO A 387 29.71 19.19 -5.39
CA PRO A 387 30.12 20.43 -6.04
C PRO A 387 29.23 21.61 -5.62
N PHE A 388 29.79 22.82 -5.68
CA PHE A 388 29.10 24.04 -5.23
C PHE A 388 27.79 24.29 -6.00
N GLU A 389 27.77 23.94 -7.28
CA GLU A 389 26.62 24.06 -8.18
C GLU A 389 25.44 23.17 -7.75
N ASN A 390 25.70 22.14 -6.94
CA ASN A 390 24.67 21.27 -6.38
C ASN A 390 24.24 21.69 -4.96
N TYR A 391 24.28 23.00 -4.67
CA TYR A 391 23.73 23.57 -3.45
C TYR A 391 22.30 24.09 -3.68
N LEU A 392 21.32 23.41 -3.09
CA LEU A 392 19.92 23.79 -3.12
C LEU A 392 19.61 24.82 -2.02
N LYS A 393 19.19 26.03 -2.42
CA LYS A 393 18.73 27.08 -1.49
C LYS A 393 17.30 26.82 -0.98
N THR A 394 17.02 25.60 -0.55
CA THR A 394 15.76 25.19 0.08
C THR A 394 16.03 24.08 1.11
N ALA A 395 15.12 23.88 2.06
CA ALA A 395 15.23 22.83 3.06
C ALA A 395 14.60 21.54 2.52
N VAL A 396 15.42 20.55 2.15
CA VAL A 396 14.94 19.27 1.61
C VAL A 396 14.61 18.31 2.76
N LYS A 397 13.37 18.40 3.25
CA LYS A 397 12.84 17.63 4.40
C LYS A 397 12.39 16.21 4.04
N ALA A 398 13.21 15.48 3.30
CA ALA A 398 12.98 14.10 2.88
C ALA A 398 14.28 13.28 2.96
N GLY A 399 14.19 11.95 3.03
CA GLY A 399 15.35 11.05 3.03
C GLY A 399 15.99 10.84 4.41
N VAL A 400 17.24 10.36 4.42
CA VAL A 400 18.01 10.04 5.62
C VAL A 400 18.46 11.33 6.35
N LYS A 401 18.36 11.33 7.68
CA LYS A 401 18.86 12.38 8.59
C LYS A 401 20.28 12.05 9.07
N LYS A 402 20.94 12.96 9.79
CA LYS A 402 22.26 12.66 10.38
C LYS A 402 22.13 11.50 11.38
N TYR A 403 23.05 10.53 11.30
CA TYR A 403 23.03 9.33 12.15
C TYR A 403 23.53 9.60 13.57
N LYS A 404 24.61 10.39 13.69
CA LYS A 404 25.15 10.87 14.96
C LYS A 404 24.83 12.36 15.12
N SER A 405 24.46 12.77 16.33
CA SER A 405 24.65 14.16 16.72
C SER A 405 26.15 14.37 16.83
N THR A 406 26.76 15.04 15.86
CA THR A 406 28.09 15.62 16.09
C THR A 406 27.98 16.57 17.28
N HIS A 407 28.87 16.39 18.25
CA HIS A 407 29.08 17.28 19.40
C HIS A 407 29.34 18.71 18.96
#